data_AF-A0A519URD1-F1
#
_entry.id   AF-A0A519URD1-F1
#
_cell.length_a   1.000
_cell.length_b   1.000
_cell.length_c   1.000
_cell.angle_alpha   90.00
_cell.angle_beta   90.00
_cell.angle_gamma   90.00
#
_symmetry.space_group_name_H-M   'P 1'
#
loop_
_entity.id
_entity.type
_entity.pdbx_description
1 polymer ?
#
loop_
_entity_poly.entity_id
_entity_poly.type
_entity_poly.pdbx_seq_one_letter_code
_entity_poly.pdbx_strand_id
1 'polypeptide(L)'
;MFRNLLLTLLLFCSTLSFSQIGGKYTYQFLNLVTSPRQAALGGKTVTIHDYDVNQAIFNPATINSEMDNHLSVNYGSYFGEVTYGTAAYAYTYDRHVQTFHMGVNYVNYGTFEGRDESGFITGDFSGSEIAVSFGYAYNIPYTDIYLGANAKLISSTLESYNSFGAAVDFGALYK
;
A
#
# COMPACT_ATOMS: atom_id res chain seq x y z
N MET A 1 15.03 -10.83 -53.68
CA MET A 1 15.79 -11.01 -52.43
C MET A 1 15.32 -10.10 -51.30
N PHE A 2 15.09 -8.80 -51.53
CA PHE A 2 14.65 -7.85 -50.48
C PHE A 2 13.31 -8.20 -49.79
N ARG A 3 12.33 -8.75 -50.52
CA ARG A 3 11.01 -9.11 -49.95
C ARG A 3 11.10 -10.19 -48.86
N ASN A 4 11.97 -11.18 -49.03
CA ASN A 4 12.13 -12.27 -48.07
C ASN A 4 12.93 -11.80 -46.85
N LEU A 5 13.92 -10.93 -47.06
CA LEU A 5 14.68 -10.31 -45.97
C LEU A 5 13.80 -9.43 -45.07
N LEU A 6 12.90 -8.65 -45.68
CA LEU A 6 11.97 -7.78 -44.95
C LEU A 6 11.01 -8.60 -44.07
N LEU A 7 10.48 -9.71 -44.60
CA LEU A 7 9.62 -10.64 -43.86
C LEU A 7 10.35 -11.29 -42.68
N THR A 8 11.59 -11.75 -42.89
CA THR A 8 12.43 -12.30 -41.82
C THR A 8 12.73 -11.26 -40.75
N LEU A 9 13.01 -10.02 -41.14
CA LEU A 9 13.26 -8.91 -40.21
C LEU A 9 12.01 -8.57 -39.38
N LEU A 10 10.83 -8.54 -40.00
CA LEU A 10 9.55 -8.31 -39.32
C LEU A 10 9.22 -9.41 -38.30
N LEU A 11 9.46 -10.67 -38.66
CA LEU A 11 9.30 -11.82 -37.76
C LEU A 11 10.34 -11.86 -36.62
N PHE A 12 11.52 -11.28 -36.82
CA PHE A 12 12.53 -11.15 -35.77
C PHE A 12 12.26 -9.95 -34.85
N CYS A 13 11.58 -8.91 -35.34
CA CYS A 13 11.19 -7.76 -34.53
C CYS A 13 10.03 -8.10 -33.57
N SER A 14 9.14 -9.01 -33.96
CA SER A 14 8.06 -9.48 -33.10
C SER A 14 8.54 -10.33 -31.91
N THR A 15 9.68 -11.04 -32.03
CA THR A 15 10.25 -11.80 -30.89
C THR A 15 10.98 -10.92 -29.87
N LEU A 16 11.37 -9.70 -30.26
CA LEU A 16 11.99 -8.71 -29.38
C LEU A 16 10.97 -7.75 -28.75
N SER A 17 9.71 -7.84 -29.17
CA SER A 17 8.63 -7.00 -28.63
C SER A 17 8.06 -7.63 -27.36
N PHE A 18 8.25 -6.98 -26.22
CA PHE A 18 7.50 -7.32 -25.02
C PHE A 18 6.06 -6.81 -25.17
N SER A 19 5.08 -7.69 -24.97
CA SER A 19 3.67 -7.29 -24.88
C SER A 19 3.44 -6.31 -23.73
N GLN A 20 2.34 -5.55 -23.79
CA GLN A 20 1.90 -4.72 -22.67
C GLN A 20 1.76 -5.59 -21.42
N ILE A 21 2.54 -5.27 -20.39
CA ILE A 21 2.43 -5.92 -19.08
C ILE A 21 1.23 -5.28 -18.36
N GLY A 22 0.01 -5.64 -18.79
CA GLY A 22 -1.21 -5.28 -18.07
C GLY A 22 -1.27 -6.04 -16.73
N GLY A 23 -1.45 -5.31 -15.62
CA GLY A 23 -1.74 -5.92 -14.32
C GLY A 23 -0.55 -6.57 -13.59
N LYS A 24 0.64 -5.92 -13.59
CA LYS A 24 1.85 -6.50 -12.95
C LYS A 24 1.80 -6.55 -11.41
N TYR A 25 0.93 -5.77 -10.78
CA TYR A 25 0.94 -5.57 -9.32
C TYR A 25 -0.47 -5.73 -8.75
N THR A 26 -0.60 -6.62 -7.76
CA THR A 26 -1.79 -6.75 -6.93
C THR A 26 -1.69 -5.84 -5.71
N TYR A 27 -2.83 -5.52 -5.09
CA TYR A 27 -2.90 -4.73 -3.85
C TYR A 27 -2.25 -3.33 -3.96
N GLN A 28 -2.41 -2.66 -5.09
CA GLN A 28 -1.79 -1.35 -5.33
C GLN A 28 -2.26 -0.26 -4.37
N PHE A 29 -3.44 -0.42 -3.76
CA PHE A 29 -3.97 0.50 -2.75
C PHE A 29 -3.02 0.70 -1.55
N LEU A 30 -2.13 -0.25 -1.28
CA LEU A 30 -1.09 -0.12 -0.26
C LEU A 30 -0.10 1.03 -0.52
N ASN A 31 -0.04 1.53 -1.76
CA ASN A 31 0.80 2.68 -2.12
C ASN A 31 0.09 4.03 -1.98
N LEU A 32 -1.20 4.04 -1.66
CA LEU A 32 -1.93 5.28 -1.42
C LEU A 32 -1.37 5.99 -0.18
N VAL A 33 -1.36 7.32 -0.23
CA VAL A 33 -0.85 8.13 0.87
C VAL A 33 -1.78 8.00 2.06
N THR A 34 -1.22 7.71 3.24
CA THR A 34 -2.03 7.29 4.38
C THR A 34 -2.50 8.45 5.25
N SER A 35 -1.80 9.60 5.26
CA SER A 35 -2.23 10.79 6.01
C SER A 35 -2.11 12.10 5.23
N PRO A 36 -2.94 13.13 5.55
CA PRO A 36 -2.85 14.44 4.91
C PRO A 36 -1.48 15.10 5.10
N ARG A 37 -0.86 14.90 6.27
CA ARG A 37 0.49 15.41 6.57
C ARG A 37 1.52 14.80 5.61
N GLN A 38 1.46 13.49 5.39
CA GLN A 38 2.35 12.84 4.44
C GLN A 38 2.06 13.30 3.00
N ALA A 39 0.79 13.48 2.64
CA ALA A 39 0.41 13.98 1.32
C ALA A 39 0.99 15.37 1.05
N ALA A 40 0.91 16.28 2.03
CA ALA A 40 1.47 17.62 1.95
C ALA A 40 3.00 17.63 1.83
N LEU A 41 3.68 16.59 2.34
CA LEU A 41 5.14 16.45 2.32
C LEU A 41 5.65 15.66 1.10
N GLY A 42 4.83 15.46 0.07
CA GLY A 42 5.23 14.75 -1.16
C GLY A 42 4.92 13.25 -1.16
N GLY A 43 4.07 12.79 -0.23
CA GLY A 43 3.45 11.47 -0.24
C GLY A 43 4.25 10.36 0.47
N LYS A 44 5.56 10.25 0.22
CA LYS A 44 6.40 9.19 0.82
C LYS A 44 7.42 9.77 1.80
N THR A 45 7.05 9.82 3.08
CA THR A 45 7.93 10.27 4.15
C THR A 45 8.47 9.07 4.94
N VAL A 46 9.76 8.76 4.78
CA VAL A 46 10.37 7.56 5.41
C VAL A 46 11.32 7.90 6.56
N THR A 47 11.66 9.18 6.74
CA THR A 47 12.67 9.64 7.70
C THR A 47 12.09 10.39 8.89
N ILE A 48 10.78 10.66 8.90
CA ILE A 48 10.13 11.41 9.98
C ILE A 48 9.95 10.47 11.17
N HIS A 49 10.67 10.76 12.25
CA HIS A 49 10.63 10.00 13.50
C HIS A 49 10.13 10.92 14.62
N ASP A 50 8.82 10.93 14.84
CA ASP A 50 8.13 11.73 15.85
C ASP A 50 6.91 10.98 16.42
N TYR A 51 5.99 11.72 17.05
CA TYR A 51 4.78 11.22 17.69
C TYR A 51 3.67 10.74 16.72
N ASP A 52 3.80 10.95 15.41
CA ASP A 52 2.76 10.67 14.42
C ASP A 52 2.72 9.19 14.03
N VAL A 53 1.71 8.47 14.53
CA VAL A 53 1.48 7.05 14.27
C VAL A 53 1.33 6.67 12.80
N ASN A 54 1.05 7.62 11.89
CA ASN A 54 0.94 7.33 10.47
C ASN A 54 2.29 7.01 9.82
N GLN A 55 3.41 7.47 10.40
CA GLN A 55 4.76 7.27 9.84
C GLN A 55 5.14 5.78 9.79
N ALA A 56 4.73 5.03 10.81
CA ALA A 56 4.97 3.60 10.94
C ALA A 56 4.31 2.74 9.84
N ILE A 57 3.25 3.24 9.17
CA ILE A 57 2.63 2.53 8.04
C ILE A 57 3.57 2.47 6.82
N PHE A 58 4.37 3.53 6.61
CA PHE A 58 5.33 3.63 5.50
C PHE A 58 6.71 3.09 5.86
N ASN A 59 7.22 3.42 7.04
CA ASN A 59 8.50 2.90 7.52
C ASN A 59 8.36 2.39 8.96
N PRO A 60 8.32 1.07 9.18
CA PRO A 60 8.18 0.52 10.53
C PRO A 60 9.34 0.89 11.47
N ALA A 61 10.52 1.26 10.95
CA ALA A 61 11.64 1.70 11.79
C ALA A 61 11.39 3.05 12.50
N THR A 62 10.30 3.75 12.15
CA THR A 62 9.89 4.99 12.82
C THR A 62 9.06 4.76 14.08
N ILE A 63 8.61 3.52 14.35
CA ILE A 63 7.84 3.18 15.56
C ILE A 63 8.67 3.49 16.79
N ASN A 64 8.13 4.31 17.69
CA ASN A 64 8.85 4.78 18.85
C ASN A 64 7.91 5.12 20.02
N SER A 65 8.46 5.34 21.21
CA SER A 65 7.70 5.59 22.44
C SER A 65 6.90 6.90 22.45
N GLU A 66 7.24 7.90 21.62
CA GLU A 66 6.47 9.15 21.52
C GLU A 66 5.11 8.93 20.85
N MET A 67 4.91 7.78 20.20
CA MET A 67 3.66 7.37 19.59
C MET A 67 2.67 6.75 20.59
N ASP A 68 3.08 6.50 21.84
CA ASP A 68 2.26 5.80 22.83
C ASP A 68 0.89 6.47 23.05
N ASN A 69 -0.17 5.66 23.03
CA ASN A 69 -1.56 6.09 23.20
C ASN A 69 -2.04 7.13 22.18
N HIS A 70 -1.38 7.26 21.02
CA HIS A 70 -1.87 8.07 19.92
C HIS A 70 -2.69 7.25 18.94
N LEU A 71 -3.88 7.78 18.60
CA LEU A 71 -4.76 7.27 17.56
C LEU A 71 -4.84 8.31 16.44
N SER A 72 -4.65 7.86 15.20
CA SER A 72 -4.91 8.67 14.01
C SER A 72 -5.95 7.98 13.14
N VAL A 73 -6.86 8.77 12.58
CA VAL A 73 -7.83 8.33 11.58
C VAL A 73 -7.82 9.36 10.46
N ASN A 74 -7.68 8.88 9.22
CA ASN A 74 -7.62 9.71 8.03
C ASN A 74 -8.63 9.22 7.00
N TYR A 75 -9.13 10.14 6.20
CA TYR A 75 -10.02 9.89 5.07
C TYR A 75 -9.56 10.71 3.88
N GLY A 76 -9.60 10.11 2.69
CA GLY A 76 -9.26 10.75 1.44
C GLY A 76 -10.26 10.38 0.34
N SER A 77 -10.69 11.38 -0.42
CA SER A 77 -11.34 11.17 -1.70
C SER A 77 -10.26 11.04 -2.76
N TYR A 78 -10.35 9.99 -3.57
CA TYR A 78 -9.53 9.82 -4.76
C TYR A 78 -10.33 10.21 -6.00
N PHE A 79 -9.86 9.85 -7.19
CA PHE A 79 -10.53 10.19 -8.45
C PHE A 79 -11.88 9.46 -8.59
N GLY A 80 -12.92 10.17 -9.01
CA GLY A 80 -14.26 9.62 -9.19
C GLY A 80 -14.96 9.33 -7.86
N GLU A 81 -15.57 8.16 -7.76
CA GLU A 81 -16.23 7.68 -6.53
C GLU A 81 -15.28 6.95 -5.57
N VAL A 82 -14.00 6.81 -5.93
CA VAL A 82 -13.03 6.08 -5.14
C VAL A 82 -12.71 6.85 -3.87
N THR A 83 -12.87 6.20 -2.73
CA THR A 83 -12.55 6.76 -1.41
C THR A 83 -11.64 5.81 -0.66
N TYR A 84 -10.78 6.34 0.20
CA TYR A 84 -9.91 5.51 1.01
C TYR A 84 -9.77 6.11 2.41
N GLY A 85 -9.48 5.25 3.36
CA GLY A 85 -9.35 5.63 4.76
C GLY A 85 -8.20 4.86 5.39
N THR A 86 -7.59 5.48 6.38
CA THR A 86 -6.55 4.83 7.19
C THR A 86 -6.81 5.09 8.65
N ALA A 87 -6.41 4.14 9.49
CA ALA A 87 -6.37 4.31 10.92
C ALA A 87 -5.06 3.72 11.44
N ALA A 88 -4.45 4.35 12.43
CA ALA A 88 -3.25 3.87 13.06
C ALA A 88 -3.28 4.15 14.56
N TYR A 89 -2.74 3.21 15.33
CA TYR A 89 -2.64 3.30 16.78
C TYR A 89 -1.31 2.72 17.23
N ALA A 90 -0.71 3.29 18.27
CA ALA A 90 0.48 2.74 18.88
C ALA A 90 0.36 2.66 20.40
N TYR A 91 0.97 1.64 20.97
CA TYR A 91 0.94 1.37 22.40
C TYR A 91 2.28 0.82 22.87
N THR A 92 2.85 1.46 23.89
CA THR A 92 4.08 1.02 24.55
C THR A 92 3.72 0.14 25.74
N TYR A 93 4.06 -1.14 25.67
CA TYR A 93 3.73 -2.08 26.74
C TYR A 93 4.60 -1.87 27.98
N ASP A 94 5.91 -1.70 27.80
CA ASP A 94 6.88 -1.38 28.85
C ASP A 94 8.13 -0.76 28.21
N ARG A 95 8.95 -0.05 28.99
CA ARG A 95 10.24 0.50 28.55
C ARG A 95 11.21 -0.56 28.03
N HIS A 96 11.02 -1.83 28.41
CA HIS A 96 11.81 -2.96 27.90
C HIS A 96 11.19 -3.63 26.66
N VAL A 97 9.86 -3.63 26.54
CA VAL A 97 9.10 -4.35 25.50
C VAL A 97 8.77 -3.44 24.30
N GLN A 98 9.25 -2.19 24.32
CA GLN A 98 9.14 -1.20 23.22
C GLN A 98 7.68 -0.96 22.78
N THR A 99 7.51 -0.31 21.63
CA THR A 99 6.22 0.18 21.15
C THR A 99 5.68 -0.74 20.06
N PHE A 100 4.42 -1.13 20.20
CA PHE A 100 3.67 -1.85 19.17
C PHE A 100 2.86 -0.85 18.35
N HIS A 101 2.76 -1.15 17.06
CA HIS A 101 1.96 -0.37 16.12
C HIS A 101 0.88 -1.24 15.50
N MET A 102 -0.30 -0.68 15.33
CA MET A 102 -1.38 -1.28 14.56
C MET A 102 -1.87 -0.26 13.54
N GLY A 103 -2.13 -0.73 12.32
CA GLY A 103 -2.61 0.10 11.23
C GLY A 103 -3.71 -0.61 10.44
N VAL A 104 -4.59 0.17 9.84
CA VAL A 104 -5.61 -0.28 8.90
C VAL A 104 -5.60 0.66 7.71
N ASN A 105 -5.53 0.12 6.51
CA ASN A 105 -5.74 0.84 5.26
C ASN A 105 -6.95 0.23 4.56
N TYR A 106 -7.87 1.08 4.10
CA TYR A 106 -9.08 0.67 3.42
C TYR A 106 -9.27 1.51 2.16
N VAL A 107 -9.70 0.89 1.07
CA VAL A 107 -10.15 1.57 -0.15
C VAL A 107 -11.49 1.02 -0.58
N ASN A 108 -12.38 1.92 -1.00
CA ASN A 108 -13.65 1.63 -1.64
C ASN A 108 -13.60 2.24 -3.04
N TYR A 109 -13.83 1.42 -4.06
CA TYR A 109 -13.77 1.87 -5.45
C TYR A 109 -15.05 2.59 -5.93
N GLY A 110 -16.09 2.64 -5.10
CA GLY A 110 -17.40 3.18 -5.46
C GLY A 110 -18.26 2.15 -6.20
N THR A 111 -19.27 2.63 -6.90
CA THR A 111 -20.20 1.79 -7.67
C THR A 111 -20.03 2.08 -9.15
N PHE A 112 -19.88 1.03 -9.94
CA PHE A 112 -19.74 1.12 -11.40
C PHE A 112 -20.95 0.47 -12.06
N GLU A 113 -21.48 1.12 -13.10
CA GLU A 113 -22.56 0.58 -13.91
C GLU A 113 -22.00 -0.52 -14.84
N GLY A 114 -22.49 -1.76 -14.67
CA GLY A 114 -22.12 -2.88 -15.54
C GLY A 114 -22.82 -2.81 -16.89
N ARG A 115 -22.06 -3.03 -17.96
CA ARG A 115 -22.56 -3.13 -19.33
C ARG A 115 -21.99 -4.37 -20.01
N ASP A 116 -22.79 -5.02 -20.85
CA ASP A 116 -22.34 -6.11 -21.70
C ASP A 116 -21.57 -5.60 -22.93
N GLU A 117 -21.04 -6.53 -23.72
CA GLU A 117 -20.29 -6.23 -24.96
C GLU A 117 -21.15 -5.48 -26.01
N SER A 118 -22.48 -5.58 -25.91
CA SER A 118 -23.44 -4.89 -26.78
C SER A 118 -23.87 -3.53 -26.23
N GLY A 119 -23.39 -3.14 -25.04
CA GLY A 119 -23.68 -1.88 -24.38
C GLY A 119 -24.98 -1.87 -23.56
N PHE A 120 -25.67 -3.00 -23.41
CA PHE A 120 -26.85 -3.10 -22.55
C PHE A 120 -26.43 -3.19 -21.08
N ILE A 121 -27.23 -2.58 -20.21
CA ILE A 121 -26.99 -2.58 -18.76
C ILE A 121 -27.22 -3.99 -18.22
N THR A 122 -26.25 -4.51 -17.47
CA THR A 122 -26.32 -5.84 -16.86
C THR A 122 -26.59 -5.75 -15.35
N GLY A 123 -25.87 -4.90 -14.64
CA GLY A 123 -26.06 -4.64 -13.20
C GLY A 123 -24.86 -3.90 -12.62
N ASP A 124 -25.06 -3.19 -11.50
CA ASP A 124 -23.99 -2.43 -10.87
C ASP A 124 -23.00 -3.35 -10.14
N PHE A 125 -21.72 -3.01 -10.21
CA PHE A 125 -20.66 -3.71 -9.48
C PHE A 125 -19.82 -2.75 -8.64
N SER A 126 -19.19 -3.27 -7.60
CA SER A 126 -18.34 -2.49 -6.69
C SER A 126 -17.12 -3.31 -6.27
N GLY A 127 -16.17 -2.67 -5.63
CA GLY A 127 -15.01 -3.33 -5.05
C GLY A 127 -14.49 -2.58 -3.84
N SER A 128 -13.90 -3.32 -2.90
CA SER A 128 -13.20 -2.73 -1.77
C SER A 128 -12.04 -3.62 -1.34
N GLU A 129 -11.01 -3.00 -0.78
CA GLU A 129 -9.85 -3.71 -0.25
C GLU A 129 -9.50 -3.17 1.12
N ILE A 130 -9.01 -4.06 1.98
CA ILE A 130 -8.60 -3.75 3.34
C ILE A 130 -7.26 -4.42 3.64
N ALA A 131 -6.37 -3.69 4.31
CA ALA A 131 -5.15 -4.22 4.88
C ALA A 131 -5.07 -3.86 6.36
N VAL A 132 -4.83 -4.86 7.20
CA VAL A 132 -4.54 -4.70 8.62
C VAL A 132 -3.07 -4.98 8.83
N SER A 133 -2.36 -4.06 9.49
CA SER A 133 -0.94 -4.15 9.77
C SER A 133 -0.66 -4.19 11.27
N PHE A 134 0.32 -4.99 11.66
CA PHE A 134 0.91 -4.98 12.98
C PHE A 134 2.41 -4.75 12.86
N GLY A 135 2.95 -3.86 13.69
CA GLY A 135 4.30 -3.36 13.59
C GLY A 135 5.07 -3.37 14.89
N TYR A 136 6.38 -3.52 14.76
CA TYR A 136 7.32 -3.43 15.87
C TYR A 136 8.65 -2.84 15.39
N ALA A 137 9.29 -2.04 16.25
CA ALA A 137 10.64 -1.54 16.02
C ALA A 137 11.57 -1.85 17.19
N TYR A 138 12.85 -1.99 16.83
CA TYR A 138 13.96 -2.26 17.71
C TYR A 138 15.09 -1.28 17.42
N ASN A 139 15.52 -0.56 18.46
CA ASN A 139 16.73 0.25 18.41
C ASN A 139 17.94 -0.64 18.79
N ILE A 140 18.98 -0.63 17.96
CA ILE A 140 20.22 -1.36 18.24
C ILE A 140 20.99 -0.63 19.36
N PRO A 141 21.24 -1.30 20.51
CA PRO A 141 21.92 -0.68 21.64
C PRO A 141 23.26 -0.05 21.27
N TYR A 142 23.53 1.13 21.83
CA TYR A 142 24.76 1.91 21.59
C TYR A 142 24.96 2.39 20.15
N THR A 143 23.87 2.47 19.36
CA THR A 143 23.90 3.03 18.00
C THR A 143 22.66 3.89 17.75
N ASP A 144 22.71 4.70 16.70
CA ASP A 144 21.55 5.49 16.22
C ASP A 144 20.77 4.76 15.12
N ILE A 145 20.85 3.42 15.08
CA ILE A 145 20.20 2.58 14.08
C ILE A 145 18.92 1.96 14.66
N TYR A 146 17.81 2.21 13.98
CA TYR A 146 16.50 1.65 14.27
C TYR A 146 16.12 0.67 13.17
N LEU A 147 15.69 -0.51 13.55
CA LEU A 147 15.17 -1.54 12.66
C LEU A 147 13.69 -1.74 12.96
N GLY A 148 12.86 -1.88 11.94
CA GLY A 148 11.44 -2.15 12.13
C GLY A 148 10.92 -3.18 11.16
N ALA A 149 9.85 -3.85 11.57
CA ALA A 149 9.11 -4.76 10.71
C ALA A 149 7.60 -4.57 10.90
N ASN A 150 6.85 -4.66 9.80
CA ASN A 150 5.40 -4.77 9.80
C ASN A 150 4.99 -6.11 9.18
N ALA A 151 3.95 -6.74 9.73
CA ALA A 151 3.21 -7.81 9.08
C ALA A 151 1.83 -7.27 8.68
N LYS A 152 1.40 -7.55 7.45
CA LYS A 152 0.13 -7.09 6.89
C LYS A 152 -0.70 -8.28 6.42
N LEU A 153 -1.98 -8.30 6.78
CA LEU A 153 -2.98 -9.18 6.21
C LEU A 153 -3.89 -8.34 5.31
N ILE A 154 -4.11 -8.83 4.10
CA ILE A 154 -4.76 -8.08 3.03
C ILE A 154 -5.95 -8.89 2.52
N SER A 155 -7.09 -8.26 2.38
CA SER A 155 -8.27 -8.83 1.74
C SER A 155 -8.75 -7.87 0.66
N SER A 156 -9.05 -8.42 -0.51
CA SER A 156 -9.47 -7.68 -1.69
C SER A 156 -10.72 -8.35 -2.25
N THR A 157 -11.76 -7.55 -2.47
CA THR A 157 -13.01 -7.97 -3.09
C THR A 157 -13.27 -7.05 -4.27
N LEU A 158 -13.27 -7.61 -5.48
CA LEU A 158 -13.55 -6.90 -6.73
C LEU A 158 -14.72 -7.59 -7.41
N GLU A 159 -15.91 -6.98 -7.33
CA GLU A 159 -17.19 -7.53 -7.78
C GLU A 159 -17.44 -8.93 -7.20
N SER A 160 -17.12 -9.98 -7.98
CA SER A 160 -17.34 -11.38 -7.64
C SER A 160 -16.06 -12.08 -7.16
N TYR A 161 -14.89 -11.48 -7.42
CA TYR A 161 -13.59 -12.05 -7.10
C TYR A 161 -13.12 -11.61 -5.72
N ASN A 162 -12.69 -12.59 -4.93
CA ASN A 162 -12.08 -12.37 -3.62
C ASN A 162 -10.65 -12.89 -3.63
N SER A 163 -9.75 -12.13 -3.01
CA SER A 163 -8.35 -12.48 -2.84
C SER A 163 -7.91 -12.17 -1.41
N PHE A 164 -7.07 -13.05 -0.86
CA PHE A 164 -6.42 -12.84 0.42
C PHE A 164 -4.91 -12.88 0.24
N GLY A 165 -4.22 -11.97 0.92
CA GLY A 165 -2.78 -11.81 0.83
C GLY A 165 -2.16 -11.57 2.20
N ALA A 166 -0.87 -11.84 2.30
CA ALA A 166 -0.05 -11.41 3.40
C ALA A 166 1.18 -10.68 2.84
N ALA A 167 1.64 -9.66 3.55
CA ALA A 167 2.84 -8.92 3.21
C ALA A 167 3.66 -8.65 4.47
N VAL A 168 4.96 -8.43 4.28
CA VAL A 168 5.85 -7.99 5.34
C VAL A 168 6.67 -6.80 4.85
N ASP A 169 6.80 -5.79 5.69
CA ASP A 169 7.68 -4.65 5.42
C ASP A 169 8.87 -4.71 6.38
N PHE A 170 10.04 -4.35 5.87
CA PHE A 170 11.23 -4.14 6.68
C PHE A 170 11.71 -2.71 6.49
N GLY A 171 12.06 -2.07 7.59
CA GLY A 171 12.54 -0.70 7.61
C GLY A 171 13.84 -0.60 8.39
N ALA A 172 14.71 0.31 7.96
CA ALA A 172 15.84 0.77 8.73
C ALA A 172 15.83 2.30 8.74
N LEU A 173 16.21 2.89 9.85
CA LEU A 173 16.36 4.33 10.00
C LEU A 173 17.68 4.59 10.74
N TYR A 174 18.46 5.54 10.24
CA TYR A 174 19.63 6.06 10.92
C TYR A 174 19.33 7.50 11.35
N LYS A 175 19.57 7.79 12.63
CA LYS A 175 19.31 9.10 13.24
C LYS A 175 20.61 9.88 13.47
#